data_AF-A0A8E0INN1-F1
#
_entry.id   AF-A0A8E0INN1-F1
#
_cell.length_a   1.000
_cell.length_b   1.000
_cell.length_c   1.000
_cell.angle_alpha   90.00
_cell.angle_beta   90.00
_cell.angle_gamma   90.00
#
_symmetry.space_group_name_H-M   'P 1'
#
loop_
_entity.id
_entity.type
_entity.pdbx_description
1 polymer ?
#
loop_
_entity_poly.entity_id
_entity_poly.type
_entity_poly.pdbx_seq_one_letter_code
_entity_poly.pdbx_strand_id
1 'polypeptide(L)'
;MTPYNEHKADVLKRLATSRQSGLTSEEAQARLTQHGPNALAASKPLPAWRQFLATLKEPLVIILFIAVLLAWASAGYDFFVRHDPSHGMAAVYESIAILLLIFVNAGLSFWQAKSAQKSLDALKVMADHHAKALRDGDWLTVPATELVPGDIVSVKTGDFIEADVRWLHVAELQTNEAHLTGEAEPVQNKPTHWALTCKSVTAPTWAFWCDSDAW
;
A
#
# COMPACT_ATOMS: atom_id res chain seq x y z
N MET A 1 17.16 16.80 -5.75
CA MET A 1 18.10 17.34 -4.75
C MET A 1 17.41 17.24 -3.39
N THR A 2 18.07 16.75 -2.34
CA THR A 2 17.41 16.35 -1.09
C THR A 2 17.27 17.52 -0.10
N PRO A 3 16.05 17.92 0.32
CA PRO A 3 15.84 19.19 1.05
C PRO A 3 16.48 19.33 2.44
N TYR A 4 16.99 18.24 3.04
CA TYR A 4 17.44 18.26 4.44
C TYR A 4 18.67 19.17 4.69
N ASN A 5 19.55 19.33 3.69
CA ASN A 5 20.78 20.13 3.80
C ASN A 5 20.62 21.62 3.41
N GLU A 6 19.47 22.03 2.89
CA GLU A 6 19.24 23.40 2.42
C GLU A 6 18.88 24.34 3.59
N HIS A 7 19.05 25.65 3.46
CA HIS A 7 18.58 26.56 4.52
C HIS A 7 17.05 26.67 4.51
N LYS A 8 16.42 26.85 5.69
CA LYS A 8 14.94 26.83 5.82
C LYS A 8 14.24 27.87 4.95
N ALA A 9 14.84 29.05 4.81
CA ALA A 9 14.33 30.12 3.96
C ALA A 9 14.29 29.73 2.47
N ASP A 10 15.21 28.89 2.00
CA ASP A 10 15.32 28.52 0.59
C ASP A 10 14.30 27.42 0.23
N VAL A 11 14.00 26.53 1.18
CA VAL A 11 12.89 25.56 1.05
C VAL A 11 11.55 26.28 0.96
N LEU A 12 11.28 27.26 1.84
CA LEU A 12 10.05 28.06 1.81
C LEU A 12 9.91 28.84 0.48
N LYS A 13 10.99 29.45 -0.01
CA LYS A 13 11.03 30.11 -1.33
C LYS A 13 10.74 29.13 -2.48
N ARG A 14 11.39 27.96 -2.50
CA ARG A 14 11.19 26.96 -3.57
C ARG A 14 9.78 26.39 -3.59
N LEU A 15 9.19 26.16 -2.42
CA LEU A 15 7.82 25.66 -2.29
C LEU A 15 6.75 26.77 -2.41
N ALA A 16 7.16 28.03 -2.62
CA ALA A 16 6.28 29.20 -2.71
C ALA A 16 5.19 29.16 -1.62
N THR A 17 5.61 29.13 -0.35
CA THR A 17 4.72 28.99 0.81
C THR A 17 5.08 29.99 1.91
N SER A 18 4.07 30.59 2.53
CA SER A 18 4.22 31.63 3.54
C SER A 18 4.29 31.02 4.94
N ARG A 19 5.33 31.35 5.71
CA ARG A 19 5.41 30.90 7.12
C ARG A 19 4.29 31.46 8.01
N GLN A 20 3.65 32.55 7.61
CA GLN A 20 2.63 33.24 8.41
C GLN A 20 1.20 32.96 7.96
N SER A 21 0.99 32.56 6.70
CA SER A 21 -0.35 32.35 6.13
C SER A 21 -0.53 31.02 5.40
N GLY A 22 0.51 30.18 5.34
CA GLY A 22 0.48 28.88 4.66
C GLY A 22 0.44 29.01 3.14
N LEU A 23 -0.34 28.11 2.53
CA LEU A 23 -0.79 28.21 1.15
C LEU A 23 -2.20 28.83 1.12
N THR A 24 -2.62 29.37 -0.03
CA THR A 24 -4.06 29.61 -0.24
C THR A 24 -4.80 28.30 -0.52
N SER A 25 -6.10 28.22 -0.22
CA SER A 25 -6.91 27.04 -0.59
C SER A 25 -6.97 26.81 -2.11
N GLU A 26 -6.91 27.88 -2.91
CA GLU A 26 -6.82 27.79 -4.38
C GLU A 26 -5.51 27.13 -4.84
N GLU A 27 -4.37 27.55 -4.29
CA GLU A 27 -3.07 26.91 -4.55
C GLU A 27 -3.01 25.48 -4.04
N ALA A 28 -3.61 25.20 -2.87
CA ALA A 28 -3.66 23.86 -2.32
C ALA A 28 -4.44 22.93 -3.25
N GLN A 29 -5.62 23.36 -3.70
CA GLN A 29 -6.43 22.60 -4.66
C GLN A 29 -5.72 22.45 -6.02
N ALA A 30 -5.06 23.49 -6.52
CA ALA A 30 -4.27 23.41 -7.76
C ALA A 30 -3.14 22.37 -7.64
N ARG A 31 -2.36 22.40 -6.54
CA ARG A 31 -1.31 21.42 -6.27
C ARG A 31 -1.89 20.01 -6.10
N LEU A 32 -3.07 19.85 -5.50
CA LEU A 32 -3.76 18.56 -5.36
C LEU A 32 -4.13 17.97 -6.72
N THR A 33 -4.61 18.79 -7.66
CA THR A 33 -4.87 18.33 -9.04
C THR A 33 -3.59 18.03 -9.84
N GLN A 34 -2.47 18.69 -9.53
CA GLN A 34 -1.19 18.49 -10.21
C GLN A 34 -0.40 17.28 -9.69
N HIS A 35 -0.37 17.07 -8.37
CA HIS A 35 0.39 16.00 -7.71
C HIS A 35 -0.44 14.72 -7.49
N GLY A 36 -1.77 14.84 -7.52
CA GLY A 36 -2.70 13.78 -7.16
C GLY A 36 -3.01 13.75 -5.66
N PRO A 37 -4.02 12.95 -5.24
CA PRO A 37 -4.35 12.77 -3.84
C PRO A 37 -3.19 12.10 -3.11
N ASN A 38 -2.99 12.52 -1.87
CA ASN A 38 -1.89 12.11 -1.03
C ASN A 38 -2.17 10.75 -0.38
N ALA A 39 -2.04 9.69 -1.18
CA ALA A 39 -2.30 8.31 -0.78
C ALA A 39 -1.32 7.34 -1.47
N LEU A 40 -0.89 6.30 -0.74
CA LEU A 40 -0.10 5.23 -1.34
C LEU A 40 -0.90 4.51 -2.42
N ALA A 41 -0.37 4.52 -3.65
CA ALA A 41 -1.06 3.97 -4.82
C ALA A 41 -1.40 2.48 -4.61
N ALA A 42 -2.69 2.18 -4.50
CA ALA A 42 -3.17 0.82 -4.29
C ALA A 42 -2.74 -0.09 -5.45
N SER A 43 -1.92 -1.09 -5.15
CA SER A 43 -1.53 -2.11 -6.14
C SER A 43 -2.79 -2.77 -6.70
N LYS A 44 -2.94 -2.74 -8.03
CA LYS A 44 -4.15 -3.25 -8.69
C LYS A 44 -4.27 -4.76 -8.42
N PRO A 45 -5.44 -5.25 -7.95
CA PRO A 45 -5.62 -6.67 -7.69
C PRO A 45 -5.35 -7.47 -8.96
N LEU A 46 -4.65 -8.59 -8.82
CA LEU A 46 -4.35 -9.49 -9.94
C LEU A 46 -5.68 -9.97 -10.55
N PRO A 47 -5.89 -9.80 -11.88
CA PRO A 47 -7.12 -10.27 -12.51
C PRO A 47 -7.19 -11.80 -12.41
N ALA A 48 -8.39 -12.34 -12.13
CA ALA A 48 -8.58 -13.73 -11.73
C ALA A 48 -7.92 -14.76 -12.67
N TRP A 49 -7.86 -14.49 -13.98
CA TRP A 49 -7.18 -15.36 -14.96
C TRP A 49 -5.65 -15.43 -14.76
N ARG A 50 -5.00 -14.36 -14.29
CA ARG A 50 -3.57 -14.38 -13.93
C ARG A 50 -3.34 -15.13 -12.62
N GLN A 51 -4.28 -15.05 -11.68
CA GLN A 51 -4.21 -15.81 -10.43
C GLN A 51 -4.38 -17.31 -10.68
N PHE A 52 -5.33 -17.70 -11.54
CA PHE A 52 -5.48 -19.07 -12.01
C PHE A 52 -4.20 -19.58 -12.72
N LEU A 53 -3.61 -18.79 -13.62
CA LEU A 53 -2.32 -19.11 -14.27
C LEU A 53 -1.12 -19.16 -13.30
N ALA A 54 -1.21 -18.55 -12.11
CA ALA A 54 -0.20 -18.72 -11.07
C ALA A 54 -0.37 -20.07 -10.37
N THR A 55 -1.60 -20.45 -10.01
CA THR A 55 -1.88 -21.76 -9.40
C THR A 55 -1.57 -22.93 -10.33
N LEU A 56 -1.77 -22.79 -11.65
CA LEU A 56 -1.31 -23.79 -12.63
C LEU A 56 0.22 -23.99 -12.68
N LYS A 57 1.02 -23.09 -12.08
CA LYS A 57 2.49 -23.20 -11.98
C LYS A 57 2.97 -23.72 -10.63
N GLU A 58 2.08 -23.97 -9.68
CA GLU A 58 2.45 -24.55 -8.38
C GLU A 58 2.95 -26.00 -8.60
N PRO A 59 4.11 -26.41 -8.03
CA PRO A 59 4.70 -27.72 -8.30
C PRO A 59 3.75 -28.90 -8.02
N LEU A 60 2.90 -28.78 -6.99
CA LEU A 60 1.89 -29.78 -6.65
C LEU A 60 0.81 -29.89 -7.74
N VAL A 61 0.33 -28.77 -8.27
CA VAL A 61 -0.66 -28.74 -9.36
C VAL A 61 -0.07 -29.31 -10.64
N ILE A 62 1.20 -29.03 -10.95
CA ILE A 62 1.91 -29.64 -12.10
C ILE A 62 1.96 -31.17 -11.96
N ILE A 63 2.24 -31.71 -10.76
CA ILE A 63 2.22 -33.16 -10.50
C ILE A 63 0.81 -33.75 -10.70
N LEU A 64 -0.25 -33.05 -10.26
CA LEU A 64 -1.63 -33.50 -10.50
C LEU A 64 -2.00 -33.51 -11.99
N PHE A 65 -1.55 -32.53 -12.78
CA PHE A 65 -1.73 -32.55 -14.24
C PHE A 65 -0.97 -33.72 -14.91
N ILE A 66 0.23 -34.06 -14.45
CA ILE A 66 0.96 -35.24 -14.93
C ILE A 66 0.18 -36.53 -14.57
N ALA A 67 -0.41 -36.62 -13.38
CA ALA A 67 -1.25 -37.76 -13.01
C ALA A 67 -2.50 -37.90 -13.90
N VAL A 68 -3.18 -36.80 -14.25
CA VAL A 68 -4.30 -36.81 -15.21
C VAL A 68 -3.86 -37.30 -16.59
N LEU A 69 -2.71 -36.83 -17.09
CA LEU A 69 -2.16 -37.27 -18.38
C LEU A 69 -1.80 -38.77 -18.39
N LEU A 70 -1.24 -39.29 -17.30
CA LEU A 70 -0.95 -40.71 -17.14
C LEU A 70 -2.22 -41.57 -17.05
N ALA A 71 -3.25 -41.11 -16.33
CA ALA A 71 -4.55 -41.78 -16.26
C ALA A 71 -5.23 -41.85 -17.64
N TRP A 72 -5.21 -40.75 -18.41
CA TRP A 72 -5.73 -40.73 -19.79
C TRP A 72 -4.91 -41.62 -20.74
N ALA A 73 -3.58 -41.66 -20.60
CA ALA A 73 -2.74 -42.56 -21.38
C ALA A 73 -3.05 -44.04 -21.09
N SER A 74 -3.26 -44.40 -19.81
CA SER A 74 -3.65 -45.77 -19.43
C SER A 74 -5.05 -46.13 -19.94
N ALA A 75 -6.03 -45.23 -19.77
CA ALA A 75 -7.39 -45.42 -20.28
C ALA A 75 -7.40 -45.65 -21.80
N GLY A 76 -6.62 -44.86 -22.55
CA GLY A 76 -6.44 -45.03 -23.99
C GLY A 76 -5.77 -46.36 -24.35
N TYR A 77 -4.73 -46.77 -23.63
CA TYR A 77 -4.06 -48.05 -23.86
C TYR A 77 -5.00 -49.24 -23.63
N ASP A 78 -5.75 -49.27 -22.51
CA ASP A 78 -6.63 -50.39 -22.21
C ASP A 78 -7.83 -50.47 -23.16
N PHE A 79 -8.37 -49.32 -23.58
CA PHE A 79 -9.44 -49.24 -24.57
C PHE A 79 -8.97 -49.69 -25.97
N PHE A 80 -7.88 -49.11 -26.50
CA PHE A 80 -7.44 -49.38 -27.88
C PHE A 80 -6.60 -50.64 -28.05
N VAL A 81 -5.83 -51.06 -27.04
CA VAL A 81 -4.87 -52.19 -27.14
C VAL A 81 -5.35 -53.44 -26.41
N ARG A 82 -5.88 -53.32 -25.17
CA ARG A 82 -6.38 -54.49 -24.42
C ARG A 82 -7.83 -54.88 -24.76
N HIS A 83 -8.63 -53.94 -25.29
CA HIS A 83 -10.07 -54.10 -25.47
C HIS A 83 -10.80 -54.47 -24.16
N ASP A 84 -10.28 -54.03 -23.01
CA ASP A 84 -10.94 -54.17 -21.71
C ASP A 84 -11.58 -52.83 -21.30
N PRO A 85 -12.90 -52.65 -21.53
CA PRO A 85 -13.59 -51.43 -21.15
C PRO A 85 -13.72 -51.25 -19.64
N SER A 86 -13.55 -52.30 -18.82
CA SER A 86 -13.71 -52.21 -17.36
C SER A 86 -12.57 -51.42 -16.71
N HIS A 87 -11.32 -51.75 -17.05
CA HIS A 87 -10.14 -51.00 -16.60
C HIS A 87 -10.06 -49.61 -17.25
N GLY A 88 -10.40 -49.50 -18.53
CA GLY A 88 -10.42 -48.20 -19.23
C GLY A 88 -11.37 -47.18 -18.59
N MET A 89 -12.56 -47.60 -18.13
CA MET A 89 -13.50 -46.71 -17.43
C MET A 89 -13.01 -46.30 -16.04
N ALA A 90 -12.32 -47.17 -15.30
CA ALA A 90 -11.78 -46.84 -13.98
C ALA A 90 -10.79 -45.65 -14.04
N ALA A 91 -9.83 -45.71 -14.97
CA ALA A 91 -8.86 -44.62 -15.17
C ALA A 91 -9.52 -43.31 -15.64
N VAL A 92 -10.64 -43.37 -16.37
CA VAL A 92 -11.45 -42.18 -16.69
C VAL A 92 -12.06 -41.56 -15.42
N TYR A 93 -12.66 -42.36 -14.53
CA TYR A 93 -13.21 -41.86 -13.26
C TYR A 93 -12.12 -41.23 -12.37
N GLU A 94 -10.93 -41.84 -12.27
CA GLU A 94 -9.79 -41.27 -11.55
C GLU A 94 -9.38 -39.91 -12.12
N SER A 95 -9.27 -39.79 -13.45
CA SER A 95 -8.93 -38.53 -14.10
C SER A 95 -9.95 -37.41 -13.82
N ILE A 96 -11.24 -37.74 -13.79
CA ILE A 96 -12.33 -36.80 -13.48
C ILE A 96 -12.26 -36.36 -12.01
N ALA A 97 -11.94 -37.28 -11.09
CA ALA A 97 -11.79 -36.96 -9.66
C ALA A 97 -10.61 -35.99 -9.42
N ILE A 98 -9.48 -36.20 -10.09
CA ILE A 98 -8.31 -35.31 -9.98
C ILE A 98 -8.59 -33.95 -10.63
N LEU A 99 -9.27 -33.89 -11.78
CA LEU A 99 -9.69 -32.63 -12.41
C LEU A 99 -10.64 -31.84 -11.49
N LEU A 100 -11.60 -32.51 -10.86
CA LEU A 100 -12.51 -31.88 -9.89
C LEU A 100 -11.74 -31.33 -8.68
N LEU A 101 -10.75 -32.07 -8.16
CA LEU A 101 -9.87 -31.60 -7.08
C LEU A 101 -9.11 -30.31 -7.45
N ILE A 102 -8.57 -30.25 -8.67
CA ILE A 102 -7.87 -29.05 -9.19
C ILE A 102 -8.82 -27.85 -9.26
N PHE A 103 -10.05 -28.03 -9.77
CA PHE A 103 -11.05 -26.95 -9.83
C PHE A 103 -11.50 -26.48 -8.44
N VAL A 104 -11.72 -27.40 -7.49
CA VAL A 104 -12.06 -27.05 -6.10
C VAL A 104 -10.93 -26.28 -5.43
N ASN A 105 -9.68 -26.71 -5.59
CA ASN A 105 -8.53 -26.00 -5.04
C ASN A 105 -8.39 -24.59 -5.62
N ALA A 106 -8.46 -24.43 -6.95
CA ALA A 106 -8.39 -23.13 -7.59
C ALA A 106 -9.52 -22.17 -7.17
N GLY A 107 -10.75 -22.69 -6.98
CA GLY A 107 -11.87 -21.93 -6.43
C GLY A 107 -11.63 -21.46 -4.99
N LEU A 108 -11.08 -22.34 -4.15
CA LEU A 108 -10.71 -22.03 -2.76
C LEU A 108 -9.59 -20.97 -2.70
N SER A 109 -8.54 -21.09 -3.52
CA SER A 109 -7.46 -20.10 -3.62
C SER A 109 -7.96 -18.72 -4.02
N PHE A 110 -8.92 -18.64 -4.95
CA PHE A 110 -9.56 -17.37 -5.34
C PHE A 110 -10.38 -16.76 -4.18
N TRP A 111 -11.12 -17.58 -3.42
CA TRP A 111 -11.85 -17.11 -2.23
C TRP A 111 -10.91 -16.63 -1.13
N GLN A 112 -9.82 -17.35 -0.85
CA GLN A 112 -8.77 -16.96 0.10
C GLN A 112 -8.16 -15.61 -0.29
N ALA A 113 -7.75 -15.45 -1.56
CA ALA A 113 -7.19 -14.20 -2.06
C ALA A 113 -8.16 -13.02 -1.93
N LYS A 114 -9.44 -13.20 -2.30
CA LYS A 114 -10.47 -12.17 -2.15
C LYS A 114 -10.73 -11.81 -0.69
N SER A 115 -10.67 -12.79 0.23
CA SER A 115 -10.82 -12.56 1.66
C SER A 115 -9.64 -11.78 2.25
N ALA A 116 -8.40 -12.13 1.88
CA ALA A 116 -7.20 -11.43 2.32
C ALA A 116 -7.20 -9.96 1.84
N GLN A 117 -7.55 -9.73 0.57
CA GLN A 117 -7.67 -8.39 0.00
C GLN A 117 -8.73 -7.55 0.75
N LYS A 118 -9.91 -8.13 1.05
CA LYS A 118 -10.97 -7.44 1.81
C LYS A 118 -10.50 -6.96 3.19
N SER A 119 -9.71 -7.76 3.91
CA SER A 119 -9.16 -7.37 5.21
C SER A 119 -8.16 -6.21 5.10
N LEU A 120 -7.30 -6.22 4.08
CA LEU A 120 -6.35 -5.13 3.82
C LEU A 120 -7.05 -3.84 3.41
N ASP A 121 -8.13 -3.91 2.64
CA ASP A 121 -8.88 -2.72 2.23
C ASP A 121 -9.77 -2.18 3.36
N ALA A 122 -10.29 -3.04 4.25
CA ALA A 122 -10.97 -2.61 5.46
C ALA A 122 -10.05 -1.81 6.40
N LEU A 123 -8.80 -2.25 6.59
CA LEU A 123 -7.80 -1.52 7.38
C LEU A 123 -7.50 -0.12 6.80
N LYS A 124 -7.49 0.03 5.46
CA LYS A 124 -7.33 1.36 4.82
C LYS A 124 -8.53 2.28 5.01
N VAL A 125 -9.76 1.74 5.00
CA VAL A 125 -10.96 2.55 5.21
C VAL A 125 -11.09 3.03 6.66
N MET A 126 -10.42 2.36 7.61
CA MET A 126 -10.28 2.85 8.99
C MET A 126 -9.21 3.94 9.14
N ALA A 127 -8.40 4.22 8.11
CA ALA A 127 -7.38 5.26 8.13
C ALA A 127 -7.96 6.64 7.80
N ASP A 128 -8.96 7.08 8.56
CA ASP A 128 -9.58 8.42 8.48
C ASP A 128 -8.71 9.51 9.16
N HIS A 129 -7.41 9.49 8.83
CA HIS A 129 -6.41 10.34 9.47
C HIS A 129 -6.55 11.78 8.95
N HIS A 130 -6.70 12.71 9.88
CA HIS A 130 -6.83 14.13 9.61
C HIS A 130 -5.59 14.88 10.12
N ALA A 131 -5.15 15.87 9.36
CA ALA A 131 -4.05 16.77 9.71
C ALA A 131 -4.55 18.21 9.76
N LYS A 132 -3.94 19.07 10.56
CA LYS A 132 -4.37 20.47 10.72
C LYS A 132 -3.47 21.41 9.91
N ALA A 133 -3.85 21.75 8.68
CA ALA A 133 -3.07 22.61 7.79
C ALA A 133 -3.38 24.11 8.00
N LEU A 134 -2.35 24.95 8.02
CA LEU A 134 -2.45 26.40 7.85
C LEU A 134 -2.74 26.70 6.38
N ARG A 135 -3.95 27.18 6.09
CA ARG A 135 -4.37 27.64 4.76
C ARG A 135 -5.11 28.96 4.88
N ASP A 136 -4.86 29.86 3.93
CA ASP A 136 -5.44 31.22 3.85
C ASP A 136 -5.22 32.12 5.09
N GLY A 137 -4.35 31.70 6.04
CA GLY A 137 -4.12 32.36 7.32
C GLY A 137 -4.62 31.60 8.55
N ASP A 138 -5.48 30.59 8.38
CA ASP A 138 -6.18 29.89 9.47
C ASP A 138 -5.81 28.40 9.59
N TRP A 139 -5.94 27.85 10.80
CA TRP A 139 -5.68 26.43 11.11
C TRP A 139 -6.88 25.54 10.79
N LEU A 140 -6.89 24.95 9.60
CA LEU A 140 -7.97 24.09 9.09
C LEU A 140 -7.64 22.60 9.28
N THR A 141 -8.58 21.82 9.83
CA THR A 141 -8.50 20.36 9.82
C THR A 141 -8.86 19.85 8.43
N VAL A 142 -7.92 19.16 7.77
CA VAL A 142 -8.06 18.60 6.42
C VAL A 142 -7.77 17.09 6.43
N PRO A 143 -8.33 16.28 5.52
CA PRO A 143 -7.95 14.88 5.36
C PRO A 143 -6.46 14.74 5.02
N ALA A 144 -5.79 13.72 5.55
CA ALA A 144 -4.39 13.46 5.20
C ALA A 144 -4.19 13.21 3.69
N THR A 145 -5.24 12.77 2.99
CA THR A 145 -5.28 12.56 1.54
C THR A 145 -5.33 13.86 0.72
N GLU A 146 -5.55 15.01 1.34
CA GLU A 146 -5.59 16.33 0.70
C GLU A 146 -4.34 17.20 0.99
N LEU A 147 -3.32 16.63 1.63
CA LEU A 147 -2.06 17.33 1.92
C LEU A 147 -1.17 17.47 0.69
N VAL A 148 -0.72 18.68 0.40
CA VAL A 148 0.07 19.00 -0.80
C VAL A 148 1.48 19.51 -0.46
N PRO A 149 2.46 19.37 -1.39
CA PRO A 149 3.81 19.87 -1.15
C PRO A 149 3.83 21.38 -0.92
N GLY A 150 4.22 21.78 0.30
CA GLY A 150 4.26 23.18 0.73
C GLY A 150 3.11 23.61 1.65
N ASP A 151 2.14 22.75 1.95
CA ASP A 151 1.21 22.95 3.08
C ASP A 151 2.00 23.07 4.41
N ILE A 152 1.32 23.57 5.44
CA ILE A 152 1.89 23.79 6.76
C ILE A 152 1.01 23.04 7.81
N VAL A 153 1.30 21.76 8.12
CA VAL A 153 0.49 20.86 9.00
C VAL A 153 0.96 20.69 10.45
N SER A 154 0.00 20.82 11.36
CA SER A 154 0.13 20.61 12.79
C SER A 154 0.33 19.16 13.21
N VAL A 155 1.27 18.96 14.12
CA VAL A 155 1.51 17.75 14.92
C VAL A 155 1.62 18.15 16.40
N LYS A 156 0.73 17.64 17.25
CA LYS A 156 0.81 17.63 18.73
C LYS A 156 1.05 16.19 19.24
N THR A 157 1.31 16.04 20.53
CA THR A 157 1.52 14.72 21.15
C THR A 157 0.26 13.84 21.00
N GLY A 158 0.39 12.73 20.27
CA GLY A 158 -0.70 11.81 19.96
C GLY A 158 -1.23 11.92 18.53
N ASP A 159 -0.87 12.96 17.78
CA ASP A 159 -1.18 13.07 16.35
C ASP A 159 -0.26 12.13 15.53
N PHE A 160 -0.80 11.57 14.45
CA PHE A 160 -0.02 10.78 13.51
C PHE A 160 0.63 11.66 12.43
N ILE A 161 1.87 11.34 12.09
CA ILE A 161 2.63 12.04 11.05
C ILE A 161 2.48 11.27 9.73
N GLU A 162 1.40 11.55 9.01
CA GLU A 162 1.08 10.90 7.72
C GLU A 162 2.01 11.30 6.55
N ALA A 163 3.11 12.03 6.81
CA ALA A 163 3.88 12.78 5.82
C ALA A 163 5.41 12.76 6.04
N ASP A 164 6.23 12.94 4.99
CA ASP A 164 7.68 13.20 5.16
C ASP A 164 7.92 14.62 5.67
N VAL A 165 8.43 14.78 6.90
CA VAL A 165 8.50 16.10 7.56
C VAL A 165 9.89 16.57 8.00
N ARG A 166 10.43 17.58 7.27
CA ARG A 166 11.49 18.50 7.71
C ARG A 166 11.00 19.61 8.68
N TRP A 167 11.37 19.51 9.94
CA TRP A 167 10.93 20.44 11.01
C TRP A 167 11.36 21.91 10.84
N LEU A 168 10.37 22.82 10.76
CA LEU A 168 10.61 24.28 10.81
C LEU A 168 10.92 24.77 12.22
N HIS A 169 10.18 24.29 13.23
CA HIS A 169 10.36 24.57 14.66
C HIS A 169 10.07 23.28 15.44
N VAL A 170 10.65 23.12 16.63
CA VAL A 170 10.44 21.97 17.52
C VAL A 170 10.56 22.43 18.97
N ALA A 171 9.61 22.05 19.82
CA ALA A 171 9.72 22.09 21.27
C ALA A 171 9.60 20.65 21.80
N GLU A 172 10.71 20.08 22.26
CA GLU A 172 10.82 18.76 22.94
C GLU A 172 10.12 17.55 22.26
N LEU A 173 9.89 17.60 20.95
CA LEU A 173 9.23 16.52 20.21
C LEU A 173 10.06 15.23 20.18
N GLN A 174 9.39 14.12 20.53
CA GLN A 174 9.89 12.76 20.32
C GLN A 174 8.97 12.03 19.34
N THR A 175 9.54 11.31 18.37
CA THR A 175 8.80 10.45 17.43
C THR A 175 9.03 8.98 17.74
N ASN A 176 7.97 8.18 17.68
CA ASN A 176 8.08 6.72 17.70
C ASN A 176 8.24 6.24 16.24
N GLU A 177 9.41 5.72 15.91
CA GLU A 177 9.76 5.30 14.54
C GLU A 177 9.70 3.77 14.36
N ALA A 178 9.15 3.02 15.32
CA ALA A 178 9.09 1.55 15.30
C ALA A 178 8.43 0.95 14.05
N HIS A 179 7.47 1.66 13.44
CA HIS A 179 6.84 1.27 12.17
C HIS A 179 7.80 1.31 10.95
N LEU A 180 8.97 1.94 11.10
CA LEU A 180 9.94 2.23 10.05
C LEU A 180 11.30 1.57 10.34
N THR A 181 11.74 1.60 11.60
CA THR A 181 13.03 1.08 12.07
C THR A 181 12.94 -0.31 12.70
N GLY A 182 11.76 -0.68 13.21
CA GLY A 182 11.57 -1.82 14.11
C GLY A 182 11.88 -1.53 15.59
N GLU A 183 12.49 -0.38 15.90
CA GLU A 183 12.94 -0.02 17.25
C GLU A 183 11.90 0.85 17.98
N ALA A 184 11.56 0.47 19.21
CA ALA A 184 10.51 1.14 20.00
C ALA A 184 10.99 2.34 20.84
N GLU A 185 12.28 2.70 20.77
CA GLU A 185 12.82 3.84 21.53
C GLU A 185 12.43 5.18 20.86
N PRO A 186 11.86 6.16 21.61
CA PRO A 186 11.49 7.45 21.05
C PRO A 186 12.69 8.30 20.62
N VAL A 187 12.71 8.73 19.35
CA VAL A 187 13.79 9.54 18.78
C VAL A 187 13.51 11.02 19.02
N GLN A 188 14.45 11.73 19.65
CA GLN A 188 14.36 13.19 19.83
C GLN A 188 14.58 13.94 18.51
N ASN A 189 13.55 14.59 18.00
CA ASN A 189 13.64 15.43 16.82
C ASN A 189 14.20 16.82 17.16
N LYS A 190 15.04 17.36 16.28
CA LYS A 190 15.66 18.69 16.41
C LYS A 190 15.31 19.55 15.19
N PRO A 191 15.34 20.89 15.27
CA PRO A 191 15.04 21.75 14.13
C PRO A 191 16.03 21.67 12.95
N THR A 192 17.11 20.90 13.06
CA THR A 192 18.04 20.52 11.99
C THR A 192 17.83 19.09 11.49
N HIS A 193 17.01 18.31 12.19
CA HIS A 193 16.62 16.94 11.86
C HIS A 193 15.34 16.93 11.01
N TRP A 194 14.88 15.73 10.67
CA TRP A 194 13.71 15.45 9.86
C TRP A 194 13.14 14.12 10.34
N ALA A 195 11.82 13.97 10.34
CA ALA A 195 11.21 12.64 10.40
C ALA A 195 11.19 12.06 8.96
N LEU A 196 11.51 10.78 8.82
CA LEU A 196 11.88 10.15 7.53
C LEU A 196 10.97 8.96 7.23
N THR A 197 9.93 9.17 6.43
CA THR A 197 8.83 8.21 6.22
C THR A 197 8.80 7.59 4.82
N CYS A 198 9.77 7.87 3.93
CA CYS A 198 10.05 6.95 2.81
C CYS A 198 11.52 6.82 2.39
N LYS A 199 12.10 5.63 2.58
CA LYS A 199 13.29 5.18 1.84
C LYS A 199 12.85 4.21 0.74
N SER A 200 12.86 4.70 -0.49
CA SER A 200 12.37 4.06 -1.74
C SER A 200 10.85 3.93 -1.90
N VAL A 201 10.24 4.98 -2.49
CA VAL A 201 9.70 4.98 -3.88
C VAL A 201 9.67 6.43 -4.38
N THR A 202 9.70 6.66 -5.69
CA THR A 202 9.77 8.00 -6.30
C THR A 202 8.40 8.67 -6.49
N ALA A 203 8.03 9.59 -5.60
CA ALA A 203 6.99 10.62 -5.81
C ALA A 203 7.19 11.84 -4.87
N PRO A 204 6.66 13.05 -5.16
CA PRO A 204 6.87 14.24 -4.32
C PRO A 204 5.57 14.92 -3.79
N THR A 205 5.36 14.91 -2.46
CA THR A 205 4.32 15.69 -1.72
C THR A 205 4.90 16.29 -0.41
N TRP A 206 4.07 16.60 0.63
CA TRP A 206 4.42 16.79 2.07
C TRP A 206 4.66 18.22 2.70
N ALA A 207 4.44 18.36 4.03
CA ALA A 207 3.91 19.59 4.70
C ALA A 207 4.18 19.77 6.25
N PHE A 208 3.93 20.95 6.91
CA PHE A 208 4.62 21.38 8.20
C PHE A 208 3.99 22.25 9.35
N TRP A 209 4.27 21.97 10.65
CA TRP A 209 4.14 22.85 11.86
C TRP A 209 2.81 22.95 12.66
N CYS A 210 2.90 22.93 14.02
CA CYS A 210 1.79 23.24 14.98
C CYS A 210 2.12 24.37 15.97
N ASP A 211 1.05 24.99 16.46
CA ASP A 211 1.01 26.19 17.31
C ASP A 211 1.14 25.96 18.82
N SER A 212 1.54 27.03 19.52
CA SER A 212 1.61 27.15 20.98
C SER A 212 0.91 28.43 21.41
N ASP A 213 -0.29 28.28 21.96
CA ASP A 213 -1.23 29.37 22.25
C ASP A 213 -0.74 30.37 23.33
N ALA A 214 -0.97 31.66 23.05
CA ALA A 214 -1.30 32.75 23.97
C ALA A 214 -0.38 33.13 25.17
N TRP A 215 -0.12 34.45 25.26
CA TRP A 215 0.52 35.26 26.33
C TRP A 215 2.06 35.29 26.33
#